data_AF-A0A927VFV3-F1
#
_entry.id   AF-A0A927VFV3-F1
#
_cell.length_a   1.000
_cell.length_b   1.000
_cell.length_c   1.000
_cell.angle_alpha   90.00
_cell.angle_beta   90.00
_cell.angle_gamma   90.00
#
_symmetry.space_group_name_H-M   'P 1'
#
loop_
_entity.id
_entity.type
_entity.pdbx_description
1 polymer ?
#
loop_
_entity_poly.entity_id
_entity_poly.type
_entity_poly.pdbx_seq_one_letter_code
_entity_poly.pdbx_strand_id
1 'polypeptide(L)'
;MLRLDKYLADMQVGSRTEVKQMMKKGQVVVDGVKVLKPEQKIDIEKAEVLVNGQRVGYAEYEYWMLHKPAGVVSATEDRHDKTVVELLKDSMRKDLFPVGRLDKDTEGLLLITNDGELAHELLSPKKHVDKTYFAHIDGVVTAEDVTAFKEGLDIGEEKLTMPAELVILKTDKAKNRSEIEVTIREGKFHQVKRMFEAVGKTVIYLKRLSMGSLVLDETLALGEARPLTEEELADLKAGKAKPDKNCTKKKENFIAEDPDKQASVKQVIDYDTMEAAIFDLDGTLIDSMWMWYRIDEEFLGQFGCPVPADLQKSIEGMSFTETAEYFKRRFTFLPYSVEQLKTIWNQMAYDKYAHEVTTKPGLMEYLEFLKKKGIKTGIATSNSRELAKAALHNLGLMPYFDSIRTSCEVEHGKPAPDIYLLVAKDLGAKEGNCLVFEDVPAGLMAGNSAGMTTCAVADAFSSHMEKEKRELSKFWVNDYREMM
;
A
#
# COMPACT_ATOMS: atom_id res chain seq x y z
N MET A 1 19.08 23.82 -21.83
CA MET A 1 18.87 24.43 -23.16
C MET A 1 18.53 23.36 -24.20
N LEU A 2 17.28 23.26 -24.64
CA LEU A 2 16.76 22.26 -25.57
C LEU A 2 16.26 22.91 -26.87
N ARG A 3 16.37 22.23 -28.02
CA ARG A 3 15.75 22.72 -29.27
C ARG A 3 14.22 22.71 -29.16
N LEU A 4 13.58 23.79 -29.59
CA LEU A 4 12.12 23.97 -29.53
C LEU A 4 11.35 22.91 -30.33
N ASP A 5 11.89 22.46 -31.47
CA ASP A 5 11.26 21.38 -32.23
C ASP A 5 11.30 20.02 -31.53
N LYS A 6 12.36 19.74 -30.77
CA LYS A 6 12.44 18.58 -29.88
C LYS A 6 11.54 18.75 -28.67
N TYR A 7 11.51 19.92 -28.04
CA TYR A 7 10.63 20.24 -26.92
C TYR A 7 9.17 19.89 -27.22
N LEU A 8 8.65 20.42 -28.33
CA LEU A 8 7.24 20.26 -28.70
C LEU A 8 6.92 18.84 -29.18
N ALA A 9 7.87 18.16 -29.82
CA ALA A 9 7.70 16.78 -30.24
C ALA A 9 7.71 15.81 -29.04
N ASP A 10 8.61 16.05 -28.07
CA ASP A 10 8.70 15.26 -26.83
C ASP A 10 7.39 15.40 -26.02
N MET A 11 6.72 16.57 -26.05
CA MET A 11 5.46 16.88 -25.33
C MET A 11 4.18 16.62 -26.15
N GLN A 12 4.26 15.77 -27.19
CA GLN A 12 3.13 15.32 -28.02
C GLN A 12 2.31 16.41 -28.74
N VAL A 13 2.85 17.61 -28.94
CA VAL A 13 2.17 18.66 -29.72
C VAL A 13 2.02 18.25 -31.20
N GLY A 14 2.92 17.41 -31.69
CA GLY A 14 2.88 16.80 -33.02
C GLY A 14 4.20 16.11 -33.35
N SER A 15 4.25 15.39 -34.47
CA SER A 15 5.52 14.91 -35.03
C SER A 15 6.46 16.08 -35.33
N ARG A 16 7.78 15.84 -35.40
CA ARG A 16 8.76 16.88 -35.76
C ARG A 16 8.40 17.63 -37.06
N THR A 17 7.77 16.95 -38.01
CA THR A 17 7.33 17.56 -39.28
C THR A 17 6.13 18.49 -39.05
N GLU A 18 5.15 18.07 -38.27
CA GLU A 18 3.96 18.85 -37.93
C GLU A 18 4.32 20.08 -37.08
N VAL A 19 5.18 19.91 -36.07
CA VAL A 19 5.69 21.00 -35.25
C VAL A 19 6.37 22.07 -36.12
N LYS A 20 7.22 21.66 -37.07
CA LYS A 20 7.85 22.59 -38.02
C LYS A 20 6.83 23.36 -38.87
N GLN A 21 5.72 22.72 -39.25
CA GLN A 21 4.64 23.39 -39.98
C GLN A 21 3.88 24.38 -39.08
N MET A 22 3.59 24.03 -37.84
CA MET A 22 2.95 24.92 -36.86
C MET A 22 3.79 26.18 -36.61
N MET A 23 5.10 26.01 -36.48
CA MET A 23 6.05 27.13 -36.35
C MET A 23 6.01 28.03 -37.59
N LYS A 24 6.04 27.46 -38.80
CA LYS A 24 5.92 28.25 -40.06
C LYS A 24 4.60 29.03 -40.15
N LYS A 25 3.51 28.51 -39.59
CA LYS A 25 2.20 29.17 -39.52
C LYS A 25 2.12 30.24 -38.40
N GLY A 26 3.19 30.44 -37.64
CA GLY A 26 3.24 31.41 -36.54
C GLY A 26 2.36 31.03 -35.34
N GLN A 27 2.09 29.72 -35.19
CA GLN A 27 1.24 29.16 -34.12
C GLN A 27 2.01 28.88 -32.83
N VAL A 28 3.35 28.98 -32.86
CA VAL A 28 4.23 28.73 -31.71
C VAL A 28 4.80 30.05 -31.23
N VAL A 29 4.65 30.31 -29.93
CA VAL A 29 5.11 31.51 -29.23
C VAL A 29 6.03 31.07 -28.10
N VAL A 30 7.18 31.72 -27.94
CA VAL A 30 8.08 31.55 -26.80
C VAL A 30 8.32 32.91 -26.18
N ASP A 31 8.05 33.06 -24.88
CA ASP A 31 8.21 34.29 -24.11
C ASP A 31 7.52 35.50 -24.79
N GLY A 32 6.30 35.27 -25.29
CA GLY A 32 5.51 36.28 -26.01
C GLY A 32 5.93 36.54 -27.47
N VAL A 33 6.99 35.91 -27.97
CA VAL A 33 7.50 36.11 -29.34
C VAL A 33 7.20 34.91 -30.24
N LYS A 34 6.66 35.14 -31.43
CA LYS A 34 6.44 34.07 -32.43
C LYS A 34 7.76 33.49 -32.90
N VAL A 35 7.93 32.18 -32.77
CA VAL A 35 9.17 31.48 -33.17
C VAL A 35 8.94 30.67 -34.45
N LEU A 36 9.69 31.01 -35.49
CA LEU A 36 9.62 30.34 -36.79
C LEU A 36 10.78 29.35 -37.02
N LYS A 37 11.83 29.39 -36.18
CA LYS A 37 13.06 28.59 -36.32
C LYS A 37 13.00 27.33 -35.43
N PRO A 38 12.84 26.13 -36.00
CA PRO A 38 12.73 24.87 -35.25
C PRO A 38 13.93 24.58 -34.34
N GLU A 39 15.13 24.98 -34.76
CA GLU A 39 16.40 24.71 -34.09
C GLU A 39 16.69 25.66 -32.91
N GLN A 40 15.82 26.64 -32.65
CA GLN A 40 16.00 27.59 -31.55
C GLN A 40 16.11 26.84 -30.22
N LYS A 41 17.18 27.10 -29.46
CA LYS A 41 17.36 26.53 -28.14
C LYS A 41 16.63 27.39 -27.10
N ILE A 42 15.85 26.74 -26.25
CA ILE A 42 15.10 27.34 -25.16
C ILE A 42 15.53 26.74 -23.83
N ASP A 43 15.40 27.52 -22.77
CA ASP A 43 15.59 27.04 -21.41
C ASP A 43 14.30 26.34 -20.97
N ILE A 44 14.37 25.05 -20.66
CA ILE A 44 13.19 24.22 -20.39
C ILE A 44 12.50 24.60 -19.07
N GLU A 45 13.22 25.23 -18.14
CA GLU A 45 12.66 25.61 -16.84
C GLU A 45 12.09 27.03 -16.85
N LYS A 46 12.61 27.90 -17.72
CA LYS A 46 12.30 29.34 -17.71
C LYS A 46 11.43 29.80 -18.85
N ALA A 47 11.49 29.14 -20.00
CA ALA A 47 10.79 29.59 -21.19
C ALA A 47 9.29 29.30 -21.11
N GLU A 48 8.46 30.31 -21.39
CA GLU A 48 7.03 30.11 -21.56
C GLU A 48 6.73 29.77 -23.02
N VAL A 49 6.34 28.52 -23.28
CA VAL A 49 6.00 28.05 -24.63
C VAL A 49 4.49 27.94 -24.79
N LEU A 50 3.92 28.61 -25.80
CA LEU A 50 2.51 28.49 -26.18
C LEU A 50 2.37 27.96 -27.61
N VAL A 51 1.43 27.04 -27.80
CA VAL A 51 1.01 26.57 -29.13
C VAL A 51 -0.47 26.80 -29.29
N ASN A 52 -0.87 27.54 -30.33
CA ASN A 52 -2.25 27.98 -30.54
C ASN A 52 -2.86 28.69 -29.30
N GLY A 53 -2.03 29.38 -28.51
CA GLY A 53 -2.45 30.06 -27.29
C GLY A 53 -2.57 29.17 -26.05
N GLN A 54 -2.33 27.86 -26.15
CA GLN A 54 -2.26 26.97 -24.99
C GLN A 54 -0.82 26.78 -24.54
N ARG A 55 -0.58 26.89 -23.22
CA ARG A 55 0.74 26.70 -22.62
C ARG A 55 1.16 25.23 -22.70
N VAL A 56 2.40 24.97 -23.10
CA VAL A 56 3.02 23.64 -23.17
C VAL A 56 4.19 23.61 -22.19
N GLY A 57 4.06 22.88 -21.08
CA GLY A 57 5.16 22.63 -20.14
C GLY A 57 6.13 21.56 -20.65
N TYR A 58 7.31 21.45 -20.05
CA TYR A 58 8.30 20.41 -20.38
C TYR A 58 8.53 19.46 -19.21
N ALA A 59 8.29 18.18 -19.43
CA ALA A 59 8.77 17.12 -18.56
C ALA A 59 10.01 16.47 -19.20
N GLU A 60 11.20 16.72 -18.62
CA GLU A 60 12.45 16.15 -19.14
C GLU A 60 12.50 14.63 -18.97
N TYR A 61 12.06 14.15 -17.80
CA TYR A 61 11.96 12.73 -17.49
C TYR A 61 10.61 12.39 -16.87
N GLU A 62 10.12 11.21 -17.21
CA GLU A 62 8.96 10.58 -16.57
C GLU A 62 9.39 9.28 -15.92
N TYR A 63 8.86 8.99 -14.74
CA TYR A 63 9.14 7.77 -13.99
C TYR A 63 7.82 7.19 -13.53
N TRP A 64 7.50 5.98 -13.98
CA TRP A 64 6.24 5.31 -13.73
C TRP A 64 6.47 3.99 -13.02
N MET A 65 5.74 3.76 -11.93
CA MET A 65 5.55 2.43 -11.36
C MET A 65 4.35 1.79 -12.04
N LEU A 66 4.58 0.67 -12.71
CA LEU A 66 3.52 -0.18 -13.27
C LEU A 66 3.37 -1.43 -12.39
N HIS A 67 2.14 -1.74 -11.98
CA HIS A 67 1.79 -3.06 -11.50
C HIS A 67 1.52 -3.96 -12.70
N LYS A 68 2.58 -4.53 -13.28
CA LYS A 68 2.48 -5.30 -14.52
C LYS A 68 1.57 -6.51 -14.32
N PRO A 69 0.58 -6.74 -15.20
CA PRO A 69 -0.22 -7.95 -15.20
C PRO A 69 0.45 -9.09 -16.00
N ALA A 70 0.04 -10.32 -15.73
CA ALA A 70 0.39 -11.45 -16.59
C ALA A 70 -0.25 -11.29 -17.98
N GLY A 71 0.36 -11.90 -19.00
CA GLY A 71 -0.09 -11.84 -20.39
C GLY A 71 0.45 -10.65 -21.21
N VAL A 72 1.08 -9.66 -20.57
CA VAL A 72 1.66 -8.47 -21.22
C VAL A 72 3.19 -8.60 -21.31
N VAL A 73 3.78 -8.20 -22.44
CA VAL A 73 5.23 -8.29 -22.67
C VAL A 73 5.97 -7.02 -22.24
N SER A 74 7.09 -7.21 -21.53
CA SER A 74 7.98 -6.12 -21.09
C SER A 74 8.83 -5.58 -22.25
N ALA A 75 8.19 -4.88 -23.18
CA ALA A 75 8.80 -4.28 -24.36
C ALA A 75 8.18 -2.89 -24.66
N THR A 76 8.82 -2.12 -25.54
CA THR A 76 8.26 -0.85 -26.06
C THR A 76 7.33 -1.10 -27.25
N GLU A 77 7.65 -2.09 -28.08
CA GLU A 77 6.86 -2.53 -29.23
C GLU A 77 6.90 -4.05 -29.34
N ASP A 78 5.78 -4.67 -29.71
CA ASP A 78 5.69 -6.08 -30.08
C ASP A 78 4.66 -6.25 -31.20
N ARG A 79 4.85 -7.27 -32.04
CA ARG A 79 4.00 -7.47 -33.24
C ARG A 79 2.70 -8.21 -32.95
N HIS A 80 2.65 -8.97 -31.86
CA HIS A 80 1.54 -9.90 -31.58
C HIS A 80 0.93 -9.62 -30.21
N ASP A 81 1.77 -9.32 -29.22
CA ASP A 81 1.35 -9.19 -27.83
C ASP A 81 1.26 -7.74 -27.39
N LYS A 82 0.34 -7.47 -26.45
CA LYS A 82 0.24 -6.15 -25.81
C LYS A 82 1.50 -5.86 -25.01
N THR A 83 2.04 -4.65 -25.15
CA THR A 83 3.24 -4.22 -24.43
C THR A 83 2.92 -3.46 -23.14
N VAL A 84 3.92 -3.37 -22.25
CA VAL A 84 3.79 -2.60 -21.00
C VAL A 84 3.69 -1.10 -21.20
N VAL A 85 4.22 -0.55 -22.30
CA VAL A 85 4.13 0.88 -22.61
C VAL A 85 2.70 1.26 -23.03
N GLU A 86 1.98 0.35 -23.70
CA GLU A 86 0.55 0.52 -24.04
C GLU A 86 -0.38 0.54 -22.83
N LEU A 87 0.10 0.22 -21.62
CA LEU A 87 -0.66 0.35 -20.38
C LEU A 87 -0.62 1.77 -19.81
N LEU A 88 0.31 2.62 -20.25
CA LEU A 88 0.44 3.99 -19.79
C LEU A 88 -0.53 4.89 -20.58
N LYS A 89 -1.65 5.25 -19.95
CA LYS A 89 -2.69 6.08 -20.58
C LYS A 89 -2.38 7.59 -20.49
N ASP A 90 -1.69 8.00 -19.44
CA ASP A 90 -1.49 9.41 -19.08
C ASP A 90 -0.04 9.88 -19.28
N SER A 91 0.78 9.15 -20.05
CA SER A 91 2.16 9.58 -20.31
C SER A 91 2.21 10.75 -21.29
N MET A 92 3.03 11.75 -20.97
CA MET A 92 3.34 12.86 -21.86
C MET A 92 4.51 12.51 -22.78
N ARG A 93 5.33 11.50 -22.45
CA ARG A 93 6.47 11.04 -23.24
C ARG A 93 6.16 9.82 -24.10
N LYS A 94 6.72 9.78 -25.31
CA LYS A 94 6.63 8.64 -26.26
C LYS A 94 7.89 7.75 -26.26
N ASP A 95 8.97 8.22 -25.68
CA ASP A 95 10.26 7.54 -25.59
C ASP A 95 10.42 6.75 -24.29
N LEU A 96 9.30 6.31 -23.70
CA LEU A 96 9.29 5.48 -22.50
C LEU A 96 9.68 4.03 -22.81
N PHE A 97 10.46 3.44 -21.93
CA PHE A 97 10.87 2.04 -22.01
C PHE A 97 10.92 1.41 -20.61
N PRO A 98 10.68 0.09 -20.52
CA PRO A 98 10.74 -0.61 -19.24
C PRO A 98 12.19 -0.73 -18.74
N VAL A 99 12.39 -0.46 -17.45
CA VAL A 99 13.67 -0.66 -16.76
C VAL A 99 13.78 -2.14 -16.37
N GLY A 100 14.36 -2.90 -17.29
CA GLY A 100 14.47 -4.34 -17.19
C GLY A 100 13.20 -5.02 -17.68
N ARG A 101 13.09 -6.32 -17.43
CA ARG A 101 11.99 -7.12 -17.93
C ARG A 101 11.44 -8.03 -16.85
N LEU A 102 10.13 -8.19 -16.86
CA LEU A 102 9.42 -9.31 -16.26
C LEU A 102 8.93 -10.23 -17.37
N ASP A 103 8.93 -11.53 -17.12
CA ASP A 103 8.42 -12.51 -18.06
C ASP A 103 6.92 -12.26 -18.32
N LYS A 104 6.43 -12.77 -19.46
CA LYS A 104 5.04 -12.53 -19.88
C LYS A 104 4.04 -12.96 -18.81
N ASP A 105 4.29 -14.08 -18.14
CA ASP A 105 3.47 -14.66 -17.08
C ASP A 105 3.83 -14.16 -15.67
N THR A 106 4.76 -13.21 -15.53
CA THR A 106 5.17 -12.64 -14.23
C THR A 106 4.48 -11.30 -14.00
N GLU A 107 3.99 -11.11 -12.78
CA GLU A 107 3.31 -9.90 -12.33
C GLU A 107 4.20 -8.99 -11.48
N GLY A 108 3.70 -7.80 -11.16
CA GLY A 108 4.27 -6.95 -10.12
C GLY A 108 5.05 -5.74 -10.65
N LEU A 109 5.87 -5.16 -9.77
CA LEU A 109 6.51 -3.87 -10.01
C LEU A 109 7.38 -3.88 -11.25
N LEU A 110 7.11 -2.97 -12.18
CA LEU A 110 7.97 -2.64 -13.31
C LEU A 110 8.12 -1.12 -13.41
N LEU A 111 9.34 -0.63 -13.30
CA LEU A 111 9.65 0.77 -13.54
C LEU A 111 9.66 1.03 -15.06
N ILE A 112 9.00 2.09 -15.51
CA ILE A 112 9.05 2.58 -16.89
C ILE A 112 9.51 4.03 -16.87
N THR A 113 10.50 4.35 -17.70
CA THR A 113 11.06 5.71 -17.78
C THR A 113 11.66 5.97 -19.16
N ASN A 114 11.98 7.23 -19.44
CA ASN A 114 12.82 7.67 -20.55
C ASN A 114 14.24 8.07 -20.08
N ASP A 115 14.55 7.94 -18.78
CA ASP A 115 15.88 8.19 -18.20
C ASP A 115 16.80 6.97 -18.41
N GLY A 116 17.55 7.00 -19.50
CA GLY A 116 18.48 5.91 -19.87
C GLY A 116 19.66 5.74 -18.92
N GLU A 117 20.09 6.80 -18.24
CA GLU A 117 21.21 6.75 -17.31
C GLU A 117 20.80 5.98 -16.06
N LEU A 118 19.70 6.38 -15.43
CA LEU A 118 19.15 5.68 -14.27
C LEU A 118 18.82 4.23 -14.59
N ALA A 119 18.21 3.96 -15.75
CA ALA A 119 17.90 2.60 -16.16
C ALA A 119 19.15 1.73 -16.32
N HIS A 120 20.22 2.27 -16.92
CA HIS A 120 21.48 1.55 -17.05
C HIS A 120 22.12 1.28 -15.67
N GLU A 121 22.07 2.23 -14.74
CA GLU A 121 22.56 2.02 -13.39
C GLU A 121 21.81 0.90 -12.66
N LEU A 122 20.48 0.90 -12.73
CA LEU A 122 19.62 -0.08 -12.05
C LEU A 122 19.73 -1.50 -12.64
N LEU A 123 20.04 -1.61 -13.94
CA LEU A 123 20.18 -2.89 -14.64
C LEU A 123 21.60 -3.42 -14.69
N SER A 124 22.59 -2.58 -14.36
CA SER A 124 23.99 -2.97 -14.39
C SER A 124 24.23 -4.17 -13.47
N PRO A 125 24.76 -5.29 -13.97
CA PRO A 125 25.10 -6.44 -13.13
C PRO A 125 26.11 -6.10 -12.03
N LYS A 126 26.87 -5.01 -12.17
CA LYS A 126 27.88 -4.55 -11.20
C LYS A 126 27.28 -3.82 -9.99
N LYS A 127 26.06 -3.29 -10.11
CA LYS A 127 25.41 -2.49 -9.06
C LYS A 127 24.61 -3.36 -8.09
N HIS A 128 24.36 -4.63 -8.45
CA HIS A 128 23.74 -5.63 -7.57
C HIS A 128 22.42 -5.17 -6.93
N VAL A 129 21.59 -4.43 -7.68
CA VAL A 129 20.32 -3.91 -7.19
C VAL A 129 19.40 -5.05 -6.77
N ASP A 130 18.96 -5.04 -5.52
CA ASP A 130 18.06 -6.05 -4.96
C ASP A 130 16.71 -6.07 -5.69
N LYS A 131 16.22 -7.26 -5.98
CA LYS A 131 14.90 -7.51 -6.55
C LYS A 131 14.22 -8.60 -5.74
N THR A 132 13.12 -8.26 -5.05
CA THR A 132 12.36 -9.20 -4.22
C THR A 132 11.10 -9.65 -4.94
N TYR A 133 10.86 -10.95 -4.92
CA TYR A 133 9.72 -11.61 -5.54
C TYR A 133 8.95 -12.41 -4.50
N PHE A 134 7.62 -12.35 -4.58
CA PHE A 134 6.73 -13.32 -3.98
C PHE A 134 6.47 -14.44 -4.98
N ALA A 135 6.46 -15.69 -4.50
CA ALA A 135 6.12 -16.83 -5.34
C ALA A 135 5.26 -17.87 -4.62
N HIS A 136 4.38 -18.49 -5.39
CA HIS A 136 3.80 -19.78 -5.03
C HIS A 136 4.62 -20.88 -5.68
N ILE A 137 4.93 -21.91 -4.90
CA ILE A 137 5.74 -23.05 -5.30
C ILE A 137 4.92 -24.32 -5.22
N ASP A 138 4.96 -25.12 -6.29
CA ASP A 138 4.57 -26.52 -6.28
C ASP A 138 5.75 -27.35 -5.74
N GLY A 139 5.62 -27.79 -4.50
CA GLY A 139 6.69 -28.34 -3.67
C GLY A 139 6.73 -27.73 -2.27
N VAL A 140 7.14 -28.54 -1.29
CA VAL A 140 7.49 -28.10 0.07
C VAL A 140 8.91 -27.55 0.07
N VAL A 141 9.07 -26.24 0.24
CA VAL A 141 10.37 -25.56 0.37
C VAL A 141 10.93 -25.80 1.76
N THR A 142 12.21 -26.18 1.85
CA THR A 142 12.86 -26.60 3.10
C THR A 142 14.03 -25.69 3.48
N ALA A 143 14.59 -25.91 4.68
CA ALA A 143 15.75 -25.16 5.15
C ALA A 143 17.02 -25.45 4.33
N GLU A 144 17.12 -26.65 3.75
CA GLU A 144 18.17 -27.03 2.82
C GLU A 144 18.09 -26.20 1.54
N ASP A 145 16.89 -25.97 1.01
CA ASP A 145 16.69 -25.09 -0.16
C ASP A 145 17.14 -23.66 0.16
N VAL A 146 16.78 -23.13 1.33
CA VAL A 146 17.22 -21.78 1.77
C VAL A 146 18.74 -21.69 1.80
N THR A 147 19.41 -22.74 2.28
CA THR A 147 20.88 -22.79 2.31
C THR A 147 21.45 -22.84 0.89
N ALA A 148 20.88 -23.66 0.01
CA ALA A 148 21.33 -23.76 -1.39
C ALA A 148 21.16 -22.43 -2.15
N PHE A 149 20.05 -21.70 -1.94
CA PHE A 149 19.87 -20.35 -2.52
C PHE A 149 20.92 -19.36 -2.03
N LYS A 150 21.33 -19.44 -0.75
CA LYS A 150 22.36 -18.58 -0.16
C LYS A 150 23.77 -18.90 -0.68
N GLU A 151 24.05 -20.15 -1.00
CA GLU A 151 25.33 -20.58 -1.58
C GLU A 151 25.43 -20.31 -3.08
N GLY A 152 24.29 -20.17 -3.75
CA GLY A 152 24.17 -20.03 -5.19
C GLY A 152 23.89 -21.36 -5.86
N LEU A 153 23.08 -21.33 -6.91
CA LEU A 153 22.59 -22.53 -7.61
C LEU A 153 23.13 -22.59 -9.03
N ASP A 154 23.35 -23.81 -9.52
CA ASP A 154 23.60 -24.03 -10.94
C ASP A 154 22.25 -24.03 -11.67
N ILE A 155 22.05 -23.01 -12.51
CA ILE A 155 20.84 -22.84 -13.33
C ILE A 155 21.15 -23.00 -14.83
N GLY A 156 22.28 -23.61 -15.18
CA GLY A 156 22.76 -23.79 -16.56
C GLY A 156 23.47 -22.56 -17.15
N GLU A 157 24.00 -21.69 -16.29
CA GLU A 157 24.88 -20.57 -16.68
C GLU A 157 26.35 -20.97 -16.50
N GLU A 158 27.29 -20.19 -17.05
CA GLU A 158 28.74 -20.47 -16.88
C GLU A 158 29.21 -20.41 -15.42
N LYS A 159 28.46 -19.70 -14.56
CA LYS A 159 28.73 -19.54 -13.14
C LYS A 159 27.44 -19.79 -12.36
N LEU A 160 27.59 -20.24 -11.12
CA LEU A 160 26.48 -20.29 -10.17
C LEU A 160 25.83 -18.90 -10.06
N THR A 161 24.55 -18.90 -9.72
CA THR A 161 23.86 -17.66 -9.37
C THR A 161 24.58 -16.97 -8.21
N MET A 162 24.46 -15.65 -8.14
CA MET A 162 24.81 -14.94 -6.93
C MET A 162 23.98 -15.46 -5.74
N PRO A 163 24.50 -15.34 -4.51
CA PRO A 163 23.74 -15.59 -3.30
C PRO A 163 22.38 -14.89 -3.32
N ALA A 164 21.33 -15.65 -3.03
CA ALA A 164 19.97 -15.16 -2.93
C ALA A 164 19.44 -15.37 -1.51
N GLU A 165 18.60 -14.45 -1.06
CA GLU A 165 17.88 -14.60 0.20
C GLU A 165 16.53 -15.25 -0.08
N LEU A 166 16.28 -16.41 0.52
CA LEU A 166 15.01 -17.13 0.41
C LEU A 166 14.34 -17.18 1.79
N VAL A 167 13.11 -16.69 1.88
CA VAL A 167 12.29 -16.70 3.09
C VAL A 167 11.04 -17.53 2.82
N ILE A 168 10.78 -18.52 3.67
CA ILE A 168 9.57 -19.32 3.61
C ILE A 168 8.49 -18.57 4.41
N LEU A 169 7.43 -18.12 3.74
CA LEU A 169 6.31 -17.44 4.39
C LEU A 169 5.30 -18.45 4.94
N LYS A 170 5.01 -19.48 4.14
CA LYS A 170 3.99 -20.48 4.47
C LYS A 170 4.29 -21.81 3.78
N THR A 171 3.91 -22.90 4.44
CA THR A 171 4.02 -24.25 3.90
C THR A 171 2.72 -25.01 4.15
N ASP A 172 2.14 -25.55 3.09
CA ASP A 172 1.03 -26.49 3.14
C ASP A 172 1.55 -27.87 2.70
N LYS A 173 1.92 -28.70 3.69
CA LYS A 173 2.43 -30.05 3.44
C LYS A 173 1.37 -30.99 2.86
N ALA A 174 0.09 -30.77 3.17
CA ALA A 174 -0.99 -31.62 2.67
C ALA A 174 -1.21 -31.43 1.17
N LYS A 175 -1.07 -30.18 0.69
CA LYS A 175 -1.17 -29.85 -0.74
C LYS A 175 0.15 -29.85 -1.49
N ASN A 176 1.26 -30.16 -0.80
CA ASN A 176 2.62 -30.05 -1.33
C ASN A 176 2.92 -28.66 -1.92
N ARG A 177 2.63 -27.58 -1.19
CA ARG A 177 2.82 -26.20 -1.66
C ARG A 177 3.51 -25.31 -0.64
N SER A 178 4.19 -24.29 -1.15
CA SER A 178 4.80 -23.24 -0.33
C SER A 178 4.56 -21.85 -0.90
N GLU A 179 4.51 -20.87 -0.02
CA GLU A 179 4.55 -19.44 -0.35
C GLU A 179 5.89 -18.90 0.17
N ILE A 180 6.62 -18.18 -0.68
CA ILE A 180 7.97 -17.72 -0.40
C ILE A 180 8.17 -16.27 -0.81
N GLU A 181 9.19 -15.66 -0.23
CA GLU A 181 9.85 -14.48 -0.79
C GLU A 181 11.29 -14.82 -1.16
N VAL A 182 11.72 -14.38 -2.34
CA VAL A 182 13.11 -14.54 -2.79
C VAL A 182 13.67 -13.19 -3.24
N THR A 183 14.85 -12.84 -2.74
CA THR A 183 15.59 -11.64 -3.15
C THR A 183 16.84 -12.03 -3.93
N ILE A 184 16.95 -11.51 -5.16
CA ILE A 184 18.09 -11.72 -6.06
C ILE A 184 18.75 -10.39 -6.44
N ARG A 185 20.07 -10.44 -6.72
CA ARG A 185 20.91 -9.27 -7.05
C ARG A 185 21.35 -9.19 -8.51
N GLU A 186 20.84 -10.10 -9.33
CA GLU A 186 21.07 -10.17 -10.76
C GLU A 186 19.74 -10.46 -11.48
N GLY A 187 19.76 -10.57 -12.80
CA GLY A 187 18.57 -10.74 -13.62
C GLY A 187 18.83 -11.64 -14.81
N LYS A 188 19.14 -12.91 -14.56
CA LYS A 188 19.29 -13.93 -15.61
C LYS A 188 17.93 -14.33 -16.18
N PHE A 189 17.94 -14.91 -17.38
CA PHE A 189 16.73 -15.39 -18.04
C PHE A 189 15.95 -16.36 -17.12
N HIS A 190 14.69 -16.08 -16.81
CA HIS A 190 13.83 -16.91 -15.94
C HIS A 190 14.51 -17.35 -14.62
N GLN A 191 15.39 -16.50 -14.04
CA GLN A 191 16.30 -16.91 -12.98
C GLN A 191 15.59 -17.59 -11.80
N VAL A 192 14.57 -16.96 -11.23
CA VAL A 192 13.84 -17.49 -10.06
C VAL A 192 13.22 -18.86 -10.37
N LYS A 193 12.62 -19.03 -11.55
CA LYS A 193 12.03 -20.30 -11.99
C LYS A 193 13.08 -21.40 -12.07
N ARG A 194 14.21 -21.11 -12.75
CA ARG A 194 15.32 -22.06 -12.89
C ARG A 194 15.98 -22.41 -11.56
N MET A 195 16.06 -21.46 -10.62
CA MET A 195 16.57 -21.71 -9.27
C MET A 195 15.69 -22.73 -8.51
N PHE A 196 14.36 -22.61 -8.60
CA PHE A 196 13.46 -23.60 -7.99
C PHE A 196 13.54 -24.95 -8.71
N GLU A 197 13.66 -24.96 -10.04
CA GLU A 197 13.84 -26.21 -10.81
C GLU A 197 15.11 -26.95 -10.37
N ALA A 198 16.22 -26.22 -10.12
CA ALA A 198 17.48 -26.79 -9.65
C ALA A 198 17.36 -27.49 -8.27
N VAL A 199 16.39 -27.08 -7.44
CA VAL A 199 16.06 -27.75 -6.16
C VAL A 199 14.82 -28.65 -6.26
N GLY A 200 14.44 -29.04 -7.48
CA GLY A 200 13.39 -30.02 -7.75
C GLY A 200 11.96 -29.51 -7.51
N LYS A 201 11.71 -28.20 -7.65
CA LYS A 201 10.42 -27.56 -7.38
C LYS A 201 10.02 -26.65 -8.55
N THR A 202 8.74 -26.29 -8.63
CA THR A 202 8.23 -25.49 -9.74
C THR A 202 7.55 -24.22 -9.24
N VAL A 203 7.85 -23.09 -9.86
CA VAL A 203 7.14 -21.82 -9.59
C VAL A 203 5.81 -21.83 -10.34
N ILE A 204 4.69 -21.69 -9.63
CA ILE A 204 3.35 -21.64 -10.23
C ILE A 204 2.79 -20.22 -10.33
N TYR A 205 3.31 -19.30 -9.54
CA TYR A 205 2.98 -17.88 -9.57
C TYR A 205 4.20 -17.08 -9.16
N LEU A 206 4.45 -15.95 -9.82
CA LEU A 206 5.58 -15.09 -9.54
C LEU A 206 5.17 -13.61 -9.66
N LYS A 207 5.44 -12.85 -8.61
CA LYS A 207 5.17 -11.41 -8.54
C LYS A 207 6.38 -10.67 -8.01
N ARG A 208 6.89 -9.67 -8.74
CA ARG A 208 7.94 -8.79 -8.21
C ARG A 208 7.34 -7.78 -7.25
N LEU A 209 7.80 -7.80 -6.01
CA LEU A 209 7.37 -6.87 -4.96
C LEU A 209 8.22 -5.61 -4.92
N SER A 210 9.52 -5.69 -5.24
CA SER A 210 10.40 -4.54 -5.16
C SER A 210 11.59 -4.60 -6.12
N MET A 211 12.18 -3.44 -6.38
CA MET A 211 13.44 -3.28 -7.11
C MET A 211 14.21 -2.07 -6.57
N GLY A 212 15.38 -2.31 -5.96
CA GLY A 212 16.12 -1.27 -5.25
C GLY A 212 15.31 -0.75 -4.07
N SER A 213 15.24 0.58 -3.92
CA SER A 213 14.39 1.24 -2.92
C SER A 213 12.89 1.16 -3.23
N LEU A 214 12.50 0.93 -4.50
CA LEU A 214 11.10 0.94 -4.90
C LEU A 214 10.38 -0.32 -4.44
N VAL A 215 9.27 -0.13 -3.74
CA VAL A 215 8.33 -1.17 -3.32
C VAL A 215 7.04 -1.00 -4.12
N LEU A 216 6.46 -2.11 -4.59
CA LEU A 216 5.19 -2.09 -5.29
C LEU A 216 4.13 -1.48 -4.39
N ASP A 217 3.46 -0.46 -4.92
CA ASP A 217 2.28 0.11 -4.30
C ASP A 217 1.17 -0.94 -4.24
N GLU A 218 0.78 -1.30 -3.02
CA GLU A 218 -0.24 -2.31 -2.77
C GLU A 218 -1.65 -1.83 -3.18
N THR A 219 -1.85 -0.51 -3.31
CA THR A 219 -3.11 0.09 -3.77
C THR A 219 -3.25 0.13 -5.29
N LEU A 220 -2.14 0.02 -6.02
CA LEU A 220 -2.12 0.08 -7.48
C LEU A 220 -2.66 -1.23 -8.05
N ALA A 221 -3.75 -1.19 -8.83
CA ALA A 221 -4.35 -2.41 -9.36
C ALA A 221 -3.51 -3.02 -10.50
N LEU A 222 -3.73 -4.31 -10.78
CA LEU A 222 -3.06 -5.00 -11.90
C LEU A 222 -3.34 -4.28 -13.23
N GLY A 223 -2.28 -3.90 -13.95
CA GLY A 223 -2.37 -3.16 -15.21
C GLY A 223 -2.35 -1.64 -15.05
N GLU A 224 -2.47 -1.13 -13.82
CA GLU A 224 -2.39 0.29 -13.55
C GLU A 224 -0.96 0.76 -13.36
N ALA A 225 -0.73 2.02 -13.72
CA ALA A 225 0.52 2.69 -13.51
C ALA A 225 0.27 4.06 -12.87
N ARG A 226 1.20 4.46 -12.01
CA ARG A 226 1.25 5.82 -11.46
C ARG A 226 2.64 6.42 -11.60
N PRO A 227 2.77 7.76 -11.60
CA PRO A 227 4.07 8.39 -11.46
C PRO A 227 4.72 7.99 -10.14
N LEU A 228 6.06 7.94 -10.13
CA LEU A 228 6.80 7.89 -8.86
C LEU A 228 6.62 9.20 -8.10
N THR A 229 6.61 9.09 -6.77
CA THR A 229 6.71 10.28 -5.91
C THR A 229 8.12 10.85 -5.96
N GLU A 230 8.28 12.11 -5.54
CA GLU A 230 9.60 12.73 -5.45
C GLU A 230 10.52 11.99 -4.49
N GLU A 231 9.97 11.45 -3.40
CA GLU A 231 10.71 10.66 -2.40
C GLU A 231 11.18 9.33 -2.97
N GLU A 232 10.29 8.59 -3.65
CA GLU A 232 10.64 7.33 -4.32
C GLU A 232 11.77 7.52 -5.33
N LEU A 233 11.71 8.61 -6.11
CA LEU A 233 12.73 8.94 -7.10
C LEU A 233 14.05 9.34 -6.44
N ALA A 234 14.01 10.14 -5.37
CA ALA A 234 15.20 10.54 -4.63
C ALA A 234 15.90 9.32 -4.02
N ASP A 235 15.15 8.42 -3.41
CA ASP A 235 15.67 7.20 -2.79
C ASP A 235 16.28 6.25 -3.82
N LEU A 236 15.63 6.12 -4.98
CA LEU A 236 16.11 5.31 -6.08
C LEU A 236 17.41 5.84 -6.67
N LYS A 237 17.52 7.16 -6.88
CA LYS A 237 18.74 7.82 -7.37
C LYS A 237 19.88 7.79 -6.35
N ALA A 238 19.55 7.86 -5.05
CA ALA A 238 20.53 7.72 -3.99
C ALA A 238 21.02 6.28 -3.80
N GLY A 239 20.43 5.30 -4.51
CA GLY A 239 20.77 3.88 -4.37
C GLY A 239 20.47 3.34 -2.98
N LYS A 240 19.47 3.91 -2.28
CA LYS A 240 19.04 3.39 -0.98
C LYS A 240 18.54 1.96 -1.14
N ALA A 241 18.75 1.14 -0.12
CA ALA A 241 18.13 -0.17 -0.06
C ALA A 241 16.59 -0.02 0.00
N LYS A 242 15.85 -1.10 -0.34
CA LYS A 242 14.41 -1.17 -0.04
C LYS A 242 14.18 -0.75 1.41
N PRO A 243 13.19 0.10 1.70
CA PRO A 243 12.82 0.39 3.08
C PRO A 243 12.54 -0.94 3.76
N ASP A 244 13.26 -1.15 4.85
CA ASP A 244 13.40 -2.47 5.43
C ASP A 244 12.10 -2.84 6.13
N LYS A 245 11.25 -3.64 5.47
CA LYS A 245 10.07 -4.24 6.13
C LYS A 245 10.49 -5.19 7.27
N ASN A 246 11.79 -5.51 7.42
CA ASN A 246 12.35 -6.43 8.43
C ASN A 246 13.51 -5.89 9.32
N CYS A 247 13.98 -4.63 9.19
CA CYS A 247 15.06 -4.08 10.05
C CYS A 247 14.61 -3.57 11.42
N THR A 248 13.36 -3.83 11.81
CA THR A 248 12.93 -3.74 13.20
C THR A 248 12.79 -5.10 13.90
N LYS A 249 13.05 -6.25 13.23
CA LYS A 249 12.83 -7.57 13.85
C LYS A 249 14.04 -8.41 14.25
N LYS A 250 15.29 -8.12 13.85
CA LYS A 250 16.48 -8.82 14.41
C LYS A 250 17.76 -8.00 14.40
N LYS A 251 18.03 -7.26 15.48
CA LYS A 251 19.40 -6.99 16.00
C LYS A 251 19.29 -6.40 17.41
N GLU A 252 19.16 -7.24 18.43
CA GLU A 252 19.74 -6.94 19.76
C GLU A 252 20.10 -8.24 20.48
N ASN A 253 21.40 -8.54 20.49
CA ASN A 253 22.15 -8.89 21.70
C ASN A 253 23.65 -8.66 21.46
N PHE A 254 24.13 -7.48 21.92
CA PHE A 254 25.39 -7.17 22.62
C PHE A 254 26.75 -7.43 21.88
N ILE A 255 27.78 -6.56 21.84
CA ILE A 255 28.27 -5.46 22.72
C ILE A 255 29.14 -4.48 21.88
N ALA A 256 28.95 -3.16 22.06
CA ALA A 256 30.01 -2.14 22.15
C ALA A 256 29.41 -0.85 22.77
N GLU A 257 30.15 -0.25 23.70
CA GLU A 257 29.78 0.83 24.65
C GLU A 257 29.61 2.22 23.98
N ASP A 258 28.50 2.93 24.27
CA ASP A 258 28.41 4.27 24.93
C ASP A 258 28.34 5.46 23.92
N PRO A 259 27.74 6.66 24.17
CA PRO A 259 26.99 7.19 25.32
C PRO A 259 25.69 7.97 24.93
N ASP A 260 24.51 7.37 25.10
CA ASP A 260 23.26 8.06 25.47
C ASP A 260 22.11 7.03 25.46
N LYS A 261 22.17 6.12 26.44
CA LYS A 261 21.05 5.24 26.79
C LYS A 261 20.23 5.91 27.88
N GLN A 262 19.10 6.51 27.52
CA GLN A 262 17.92 6.46 28.39
C GLN A 262 17.07 5.27 27.96
N ALA A 263 16.99 4.27 28.83
CA ALA A 263 16.40 2.97 28.60
C ALA A 263 14.89 3.06 28.29
N SER A 264 14.45 2.54 27.14
CA SER A 264 13.04 2.20 26.91
C SER A 264 12.74 0.88 27.59
N VAL A 265 12.03 0.94 28.71
CA VAL A 265 11.43 -0.21 29.38
C VAL A 265 10.53 -0.93 28.37
N LYS A 266 10.75 -2.22 28.09
CA LYS A 266 9.73 -3.07 27.44
C LYS A 266 8.49 -3.02 28.32
N GLN A 267 7.48 -2.28 27.91
CA GLN A 267 6.25 -2.15 28.68
C GLN A 267 5.51 -3.49 28.64
N VAL A 268 5.28 -4.08 29.80
CA VAL A 268 4.55 -5.35 29.97
C VAL A 268 3.11 -5.02 30.34
N ILE A 269 2.16 -5.73 29.76
CA ILE A 269 0.74 -5.61 30.11
C ILE A 269 0.50 -6.40 31.39
N ASP A 270 -0.07 -5.72 32.38
CA ASP A 270 -0.52 -6.37 33.60
C ASP A 270 -1.94 -6.90 33.42
N TYR A 271 -2.03 -8.16 33.03
CA TYR A 271 -3.31 -8.86 32.85
C TYR A 271 -4.04 -9.17 34.16
N ASP A 272 -3.38 -9.03 35.32
CA ASP A 272 -4.01 -9.31 36.62
C ASP A 272 -4.86 -8.12 37.10
N THR A 273 -4.57 -6.91 36.61
CA THR A 273 -5.33 -5.68 36.92
C THR A 273 -6.26 -5.24 35.80
N MET A 274 -6.13 -5.82 34.61
CA MET A 274 -6.97 -5.53 33.45
C MET A 274 -8.39 -6.08 33.62
N GLU A 275 -9.39 -5.21 33.49
CA GLU A 275 -10.81 -5.57 33.62
C GLU A 275 -11.48 -5.79 32.26
N ALA A 276 -11.08 -5.03 31.24
CA ALA A 276 -11.67 -5.12 29.91
C ALA A 276 -10.69 -4.82 28.76
N ALA A 277 -10.86 -5.54 27.65
CA ALA A 277 -10.30 -5.20 26.35
C ALA A 277 -11.40 -4.64 25.44
N ILE A 278 -11.23 -3.43 24.92
CA ILE A 278 -12.20 -2.79 24.03
C ILE A 278 -11.54 -2.61 22.67
N PHE A 279 -12.21 -3.07 21.62
CA PHE A 279 -11.66 -3.09 20.27
C PHE A 279 -12.48 -2.17 19.37
N ASP A 280 -11.82 -1.37 18.53
CA ASP A 280 -12.46 -0.99 17.28
C ASP A 280 -12.68 -2.22 16.39
N LEU A 281 -13.55 -2.12 15.38
CA LEU A 281 -13.83 -3.22 14.47
C LEU A 281 -12.92 -3.19 13.25
N ASP A 282 -12.96 -2.10 12.49
CA ASP A 282 -12.40 -2.01 11.14
C ASP A 282 -10.91 -1.72 11.23
N GLY A 283 -10.07 -2.49 10.53
CA GLY A 283 -8.60 -2.38 10.66
C GLY A 283 -8.03 -2.89 12.00
N THR A 284 -8.88 -3.12 13.01
CA THR A 284 -8.49 -3.56 14.35
C THR A 284 -8.82 -5.03 14.61
N LEU A 285 -10.09 -5.44 14.47
CA LEU A 285 -10.50 -6.85 14.58
C LEU A 285 -10.51 -7.54 13.22
N ILE A 286 -10.95 -6.82 12.18
CA ILE A 286 -11.14 -7.36 10.84
C ILE A 286 -10.35 -6.58 9.79
N ASP A 287 -9.95 -7.27 8.73
CA ASP A 287 -9.30 -6.67 7.58
C ASP A 287 -10.34 -6.19 6.56
N SER A 288 -10.86 -4.97 6.78
CA SER A 288 -11.98 -4.39 6.02
C SER A 288 -11.66 -3.02 5.40
N MET A 289 -10.63 -2.31 5.85
CA MET A 289 -10.38 -0.92 5.46
C MET A 289 -10.17 -0.72 3.95
N TRP A 290 -9.65 -1.73 3.25
CA TRP A 290 -9.45 -1.73 1.79
C TRP A 290 -10.72 -1.54 0.96
N MET A 291 -11.90 -1.83 1.52
CA MET A 291 -13.15 -1.76 0.77
C MET A 291 -13.77 -0.37 0.74
N TRP A 292 -13.55 0.44 1.78
CA TRP A 292 -14.22 1.74 1.92
C TRP A 292 -13.86 2.71 0.82
N TYR A 293 -12.60 2.72 0.39
CA TYR A 293 -12.17 3.51 -0.77
C TYR A 293 -12.92 3.13 -2.05
N ARG A 294 -13.19 1.83 -2.27
CA ARG A 294 -13.95 1.37 -3.44
C ARG A 294 -15.44 1.73 -3.33
N ILE A 295 -16.00 1.67 -2.13
CA ILE A 295 -17.38 2.11 -1.88
C ILE A 295 -17.52 3.60 -2.17
N ASP A 296 -16.57 4.43 -1.74
CA ASP A 296 -16.55 5.85 -2.04
C ASP A 296 -16.43 6.11 -3.55
N GLU A 297 -15.54 5.40 -4.24
CA GLU A 297 -15.34 5.50 -5.69
C GLU A 297 -16.60 5.10 -6.45
N GLU A 298 -17.21 3.98 -6.10
CA GLU A 298 -18.45 3.50 -6.73
C GLU A 298 -19.62 4.44 -6.44
N PHE A 299 -19.76 4.91 -5.20
CA PHE A 299 -20.87 5.77 -4.78
C PHE A 299 -20.78 7.16 -5.43
N LEU A 300 -19.63 7.84 -5.33
CA LEU A 300 -19.44 9.17 -5.90
C LEU A 300 -19.33 9.13 -7.43
N GLY A 301 -18.77 8.03 -7.97
CA GLY A 301 -18.64 7.79 -9.40
C GLY A 301 -19.98 7.74 -10.13
N GLN A 302 -21.05 7.26 -9.48
CA GLN A 302 -22.43 7.31 -10.02
C GLN A 302 -22.92 8.74 -10.32
N PHE A 303 -22.31 9.74 -9.69
CA PHE A 303 -22.59 11.15 -9.89
C PHE A 303 -21.52 11.87 -10.73
N GLY A 304 -20.57 11.12 -11.31
CA GLY A 304 -19.44 11.68 -12.05
C GLY A 304 -18.47 12.46 -11.16
N CYS A 305 -18.49 12.22 -9.84
CA CYS A 305 -17.59 12.88 -8.91
C CYS A 305 -16.45 11.92 -8.52
N PRO A 306 -15.19 12.24 -8.83
CA PRO A 306 -14.07 11.47 -8.29
C PRO A 306 -13.97 11.66 -6.78
N VAL A 307 -13.39 10.67 -6.08
CA VAL A 307 -13.16 10.72 -4.64
C VAL A 307 -12.14 11.83 -4.32
N PRO A 308 -12.49 12.84 -3.50
CA PRO A 308 -11.52 13.85 -3.09
C PRO A 308 -10.39 13.23 -2.26
N ALA A 309 -9.13 13.63 -2.53
CA ALA A 309 -7.96 13.10 -1.83
C ALA A 309 -7.97 13.36 -0.31
N ASP A 310 -8.68 14.40 0.14
CA ASP A 310 -8.85 14.77 1.55
C ASP A 310 -10.03 14.07 2.24
N LEU A 311 -10.84 13.30 1.50
CA LEU A 311 -12.09 12.74 2.02
C LEU A 311 -11.86 11.86 3.25
N GLN A 312 -10.98 10.86 3.13
CA GLN A 312 -10.74 9.88 4.20
C GLN A 312 -10.25 10.55 5.49
N LYS A 313 -9.30 11.48 5.37
CA LYS A 313 -8.83 12.27 6.51
C LYS A 313 -9.94 13.14 7.12
N SER A 314 -10.86 13.64 6.31
CA SER A 314 -11.96 14.51 6.77
C SER A 314 -13.06 13.76 7.51
N ILE A 315 -13.21 12.46 7.28
CA ILE A 315 -14.25 11.61 7.90
C ILE A 315 -13.67 10.65 8.94
N GLU A 316 -12.35 10.64 9.16
CA GLU A 316 -11.69 9.78 10.13
C GLU A 316 -12.31 9.96 11.53
N GLY A 317 -12.67 8.84 12.16
CA GLY A 317 -13.25 8.80 13.50
C GLY A 317 -14.75 9.15 13.59
N MET A 318 -15.30 9.89 12.61
CA MET A 318 -16.72 10.24 12.57
C MET A 318 -17.59 8.99 12.62
N SER A 319 -18.70 9.07 13.35
CA SER A 319 -19.75 8.05 13.31
C SER A 319 -20.34 7.94 11.91
N PHE A 320 -20.95 6.79 11.62
CA PHE A 320 -21.65 6.56 10.36
C PHE A 320 -22.69 7.65 10.02
N THR A 321 -23.33 8.23 11.04
CA THR A 321 -24.29 9.33 10.87
C THR A 321 -23.58 10.66 10.60
N GLU A 322 -22.52 11.00 11.35
CA GLU A 322 -21.72 12.21 11.10
C GLU A 322 -21.09 12.20 9.70
N THR A 323 -20.62 11.04 9.24
CA THR A 323 -20.11 10.84 7.87
C THR A 323 -21.20 11.10 6.83
N ALA A 324 -22.41 10.56 7.02
CA ALA A 324 -23.54 10.81 6.11
C ALA A 324 -23.95 12.30 6.08
N GLU A 325 -23.92 12.98 7.23
CA GLU A 325 -24.13 14.42 7.29
C GLU A 325 -23.00 15.21 6.62
N TYR A 326 -21.75 14.80 6.79
CA TYR A 326 -20.59 15.38 6.11
C TYR A 326 -20.74 15.27 4.59
N PHE A 327 -21.08 14.08 4.08
CA PHE A 327 -21.31 13.88 2.65
C PHE A 327 -22.42 14.79 2.12
N LYS A 328 -23.54 14.90 2.84
CA LYS A 328 -24.65 15.78 2.45
C LYS A 328 -24.24 17.25 2.42
N ARG A 329 -23.39 17.71 3.34
CA ARG A 329 -22.85 19.07 3.35
C ARG A 329 -21.81 19.30 2.25
N ARG A 330 -20.93 18.33 2.02
CA ARG A 330 -19.77 18.43 1.11
C ARG A 330 -20.15 18.25 -0.36
N PHE A 331 -21.06 17.34 -0.64
CA PHE A 331 -21.52 16.96 -1.97
C PHE A 331 -22.98 17.38 -2.14
N THR A 332 -23.20 18.68 -2.34
CA THR A 332 -24.54 19.29 -2.39
C THR A 332 -25.43 18.79 -3.54
N PHE A 333 -24.86 18.05 -4.49
CA PHE A 333 -25.59 17.41 -5.59
C PHE A 333 -26.26 16.08 -5.20
N LEU A 334 -25.94 15.50 -4.04
CA LEU A 334 -26.52 14.23 -3.60
C LEU A 334 -28.02 14.38 -3.32
N PRO A 335 -28.90 13.60 -3.96
CA PRO A 335 -30.36 13.74 -3.83
C PRO A 335 -30.93 13.01 -2.60
N TYR A 336 -30.07 12.54 -1.69
CA TYR A 336 -30.43 11.63 -0.61
C TYR A 336 -30.51 12.33 0.75
N SER A 337 -31.44 11.87 1.58
CA SER A 337 -31.42 12.15 3.03
C SER A 337 -30.27 11.40 3.71
N VAL A 338 -29.91 11.81 4.93
CA VAL A 338 -28.89 11.14 5.76
C VAL A 338 -29.21 9.66 5.95
N GLU A 339 -30.48 9.33 6.22
CA GLU A 339 -30.91 7.93 6.38
C GLU A 339 -30.82 7.14 5.06
N GLN A 340 -31.16 7.75 3.92
CA GLN A 340 -31.00 7.08 2.62
C GLN A 340 -29.53 6.82 2.28
N LEU A 341 -28.62 7.75 2.57
CA LEU A 341 -27.17 7.54 2.40
C LEU A 341 -26.69 6.33 3.21
N LYS A 342 -27.07 6.29 4.49
CA LYS A 342 -26.74 5.18 5.38
C LYS A 342 -27.26 3.83 4.87
N THR A 343 -28.50 3.79 4.39
CA THR A 343 -29.08 2.57 3.79
C THR A 343 -28.31 2.14 2.54
N ILE A 344 -27.95 3.07 1.66
CA ILE A 344 -27.19 2.76 0.42
C ILE A 344 -25.81 2.20 0.78
N TRP A 345 -25.07 2.85 1.67
CA TRP A 345 -23.74 2.39 2.07
C TRP A 345 -23.77 1.04 2.79
N ASN A 346 -24.76 0.81 3.67
CA ASN A 346 -24.96 -0.51 4.25
C ASN A 346 -25.17 -1.57 3.15
N GLN A 347 -26.03 -1.30 2.16
CA GLN A 347 -26.29 -2.24 1.08
C GLN A 347 -25.05 -2.51 0.21
N MET A 348 -24.24 -1.50 -0.05
CA MET A 348 -22.99 -1.64 -0.82
C MET A 348 -21.92 -2.44 -0.05
N ALA A 349 -21.85 -2.26 1.27
CA ALA A 349 -20.85 -2.91 2.11
C ALA A 349 -21.28 -4.30 2.61
N TYR A 350 -22.59 -4.60 2.66
CA TYR A 350 -23.12 -5.75 3.39
C TYR A 350 -22.49 -7.07 2.95
N ASP A 351 -22.48 -7.36 1.65
CA ASP A 351 -21.96 -8.62 1.12
C ASP A 351 -20.48 -8.81 1.46
N LYS A 352 -19.70 -7.73 1.49
CA LYS A 352 -18.29 -7.75 1.85
C LYS A 352 -18.08 -8.11 3.32
N TYR A 353 -18.83 -7.47 4.22
CA TYR A 353 -18.79 -7.77 5.65
C TYR A 353 -19.33 -9.18 5.96
N ALA A 354 -20.37 -9.59 5.26
CA ALA A 354 -21.01 -10.89 5.47
C ALA A 354 -20.21 -12.06 4.91
N HIS A 355 -19.32 -11.85 3.92
CA HIS A 355 -18.71 -12.95 3.17
C HIS A 355 -17.22 -12.80 2.81
N GLU A 356 -16.66 -11.60 2.75
CA GLU A 356 -15.29 -11.38 2.22
C GLU A 356 -14.25 -11.00 3.29
N VAL A 357 -14.65 -10.37 4.40
CA VAL A 357 -13.70 -9.93 5.45
C VAL A 357 -13.07 -11.11 6.18
N THR A 358 -11.85 -10.90 6.68
CA THR A 358 -11.09 -11.85 7.50
C THR A 358 -10.67 -11.23 8.83
N THR A 359 -10.29 -12.05 9.81
CA THR A 359 -9.76 -11.55 11.09
C THR A 359 -8.32 -11.09 10.98
N LYS A 360 -7.92 -10.16 11.86
CA LYS A 360 -6.50 -9.81 12.02
C LYS A 360 -5.66 -10.98 12.57
N PRO A 361 -4.37 -11.06 12.23
CA PRO A 361 -3.50 -12.15 12.66
C PRO A 361 -3.46 -12.34 14.18
N GLY A 362 -3.61 -13.58 14.63
CA GLY A 362 -3.55 -13.95 16.05
C GLY A 362 -4.77 -13.56 16.89
N LEU A 363 -5.79 -12.91 16.30
CA LEU A 363 -6.92 -12.37 17.05
C LEU A 363 -7.69 -13.46 17.79
N MET A 364 -7.94 -14.60 17.14
CA MET A 364 -8.72 -15.68 17.73
C MET A 364 -8.03 -16.24 18.97
N GLU A 365 -6.73 -16.47 18.89
CA GLU A 365 -5.91 -16.94 20.00
C GLU A 365 -5.93 -15.95 21.17
N TYR A 366 -5.88 -14.65 20.87
CA TYR A 366 -5.94 -13.61 21.90
C TYR A 366 -7.32 -13.49 22.56
N LEU A 367 -8.41 -13.54 21.78
CA LEU A 367 -9.77 -13.55 22.34
C LEU A 367 -10.00 -14.79 23.22
N GLU A 368 -9.49 -15.95 22.82
CA GLU A 368 -9.50 -17.16 23.67
C GLU A 368 -8.69 -16.99 24.95
N PHE A 369 -7.53 -16.34 24.88
CA PHE A 369 -6.69 -16.03 26.04
C PHE A 369 -7.40 -15.09 27.01
N LEU A 370 -7.97 -13.98 26.53
CA LEU A 370 -8.73 -13.03 27.35
C LEU A 370 -9.92 -13.72 28.04
N LYS A 371 -10.64 -14.57 27.30
CA LYS A 371 -11.74 -15.38 27.85
C LYS A 371 -11.28 -16.33 28.95
N LYS A 372 -10.15 -17.01 28.77
CA LYS A 372 -9.54 -17.89 29.80
C LYS A 372 -9.12 -17.12 31.05
N LYS A 373 -8.72 -15.85 30.88
CA LYS A 373 -8.38 -14.92 31.98
C LYS A 373 -9.59 -14.28 32.64
N GLY A 374 -10.79 -14.43 32.09
CA GLY A 374 -12.00 -13.79 32.60
C GLY A 374 -12.05 -12.28 32.35
N ILE A 375 -11.24 -11.78 31.41
CA ILE A 375 -11.24 -10.38 30.99
C ILE A 375 -12.40 -10.17 30.03
N LYS A 376 -13.22 -9.15 30.31
CA LYS A 376 -14.38 -8.83 29.48
C LYS A 376 -13.95 -8.22 28.16
N THR A 377 -14.72 -8.41 27.11
CA THR A 377 -14.41 -7.78 25.82
C THR A 377 -15.57 -7.02 25.23
N GLY A 378 -15.27 -5.89 24.59
CA GLY A 378 -16.29 -5.06 23.95
C GLY A 378 -15.82 -4.49 22.62
N ILE A 379 -16.79 -4.08 21.79
CA ILE A 379 -16.54 -3.43 20.51
C ILE A 379 -17.06 -1.99 20.56
N ALA A 380 -16.22 -1.05 20.12
CA ALA A 380 -16.48 0.38 20.00
C ALA A 380 -16.17 0.83 18.56
N THR A 381 -17.13 0.71 17.64
CA THR A 381 -16.92 1.01 16.20
C THR A 381 -17.62 2.30 15.77
N SER A 382 -17.04 3.05 14.82
CA SER A 382 -17.77 4.15 14.17
C SER A 382 -18.75 3.70 13.07
N ASN A 383 -18.70 2.42 12.70
CA ASN A 383 -19.51 1.83 11.66
C ASN A 383 -20.96 1.54 12.10
N SER A 384 -21.81 1.08 11.18
CA SER A 384 -23.19 0.74 11.47
C SER A 384 -23.30 -0.59 12.23
N ARG A 385 -24.32 -0.70 13.09
CA ARG A 385 -24.61 -1.93 13.84
C ARG A 385 -24.90 -3.13 12.94
N GLU A 386 -25.47 -2.87 11.77
CA GLU A 386 -25.80 -3.90 10.78
C GLU A 386 -24.54 -4.55 10.23
N LEU A 387 -23.58 -3.75 9.75
CA LEU A 387 -22.31 -4.23 9.20
C LEU A 387 -21.44 -4.88 10.28
N ALA A 388 -21.39 -4.30 11.48
CA ALA A 388 -20.67 -4.90 12.60
C ALA A 388 -21.19 -6.31 12.91
N LYS A 389 -22.50 -6.49 13.01
CA LYS A 389 -23.09 -7.81 13.25
C LYS A 389 -22.85 -8.78 12.09
N ALA A 390 -22.94 -8.31 10.84
CA ALA A 390 -22.69 -9.15 9.67
C ALA A 390 -21.27 -9.75 9.70
N ALA A 391 -20.24 -8.94 9.95
CA ALA A 391 -18.87 -9.43 10.08
C ALA A 391 -18.68 -10.38 11.26
N LEU A 392 -19.23 -10.04 12.43
CA LEU A 392 -19.07 -10.89 13.62
C LEU A 392 -19.76 -12.24 13.47
N HIS A 393 -20.91 -12.30 12.78
CA HIS A 393 -21.58 -13.56 12.46
C HIS A 393 -20.78 -14.39 11.45
N ASN A 394 -20.31 -13.77 10.37
CA ASN A 394 -19.49 -14.43 9.35
C ASN A 394 -18.24 -15.08 9.96
N LEU A 395 -17.55 -14.34 10.84
CA LEU A 395 -16.28 -14.75 11.43
C LEU A 395 -16.41 -15.58 12.71
N GLY A 396 -17.64 -15.86 13.16
CA GLY A 396 -17.87 -16.61 14.40
C GLY A 396 -17.40 -15.90 15.67
N LEU A 397 -17.33 -14.57 15.65
CA LEU A 397 -16.80 -13.73 16.72
C LEU A 397 -17.83 -13.34 17.79
N MET A 398 -19.13 -13.42 17.47
CA MET A 398 -20.22 -13.07 18.39
C MET A 398 -20.08 -13.64 19.82
N PRO A 399 -19.65 -14.90 20.04
CA PRO A 399 -19.55 -15.48 21.38
C PRO A 399 -18.39 -14.96 22.25
N TYR A 400 -17.55 -14.06 21.72
CA TYR A 400 -16.40 -13.51 22.45
C TYR A 400 -16.69 -12.16 23.09
N PHE A 401 -17.67 -11.41 22.60
CA PHE A 401 -17.91 -10.02 23.00
C PHE A 401 -19.13 -9.88 23.92
N ASP A 402 -18.91 -9.20 25.05
CA ASP A 402 -19.94 -8.92 26.06
C ASP A 402 -20.72 -7.64 25.76
N SER A 403 -20.11 -6.69 25.03
CA SER A 403 -20.76 -5.46 24.55
C SER A 403 -20.35 -5.13 23.11
N ILE A 404 -21.31 -4.69 22.30
CA ILE A 404 -21.08 -4.26 20.91
C ILE A 404 -21.82 -2.95 20.72
N ARG A 405 -21.07 -1.85 20.55
CA ARG A 405 -21.61 -0.50 20.41
C ARG A 405 -21.05 0.21 19.18
N THR A 406 -21.86 1.13 18.67
CA THR A 406 -21.52 1.99 17.54
C THR A 406 -21.53 3.45 17.96
N SER A 407 -20.64 4.27 17.38
CA SER A 407 -20.55 5.71 17.62
C SER A 407 -21.85 6.47 17.27
N CYS A 408 -22.80 5.84 16.58
CA CYS A 408 -24.15 6.38 16.38
C CYS A 408 -25.04 6.35 17.65
N GLU A 409 -24.61 5.65 18.71
CA GLU A 409 -25.33 5.55 19.99
C GLU A 409 -24.87 6.57 21.04
N VAL A 410 -23.92 7.44 20.68
CA VAL A 410 -23.35 8.47 21.55
C VAL A 410 -23.46 9.85 20.91
N GLU A 411 -23.20 10.89 21.68
CA GLU A 411 -23.38 12.28 21.24
C GLU A 411 -22.31 12.69 20.22
N HIS A 412 -21.07 12.27 20.42
CA HIS A 412 -19.94 12.62 19.56
C HIS A 412 -19.17 11.38 19.10
N GLY A 413 -18.84 11.32 17.81
CA GLY A 413 -17.92 10.32 17.27
C GLY A 413 -16.47 10.51 17.75
N LYS A 414 -15.58 9.58 17.37
CA LYS A 414 -14.15 9.69 17.67
C LYS A 414 -13.61 10.96 16.96
N PRO A 415 -12.71 11.74 17.57
CA PRO A 415 -11.86 11.42 18.73
C PRO A 415 -12.48 11.70 20.11
N ALA A 416 -13.78 11.97 20.22
CA ALA A 416 -14.42 12.06 21.52
C ALA A 416 -14.43 10.70 22.24
N PRO A 417 -14.31 10.68 23.59
CA PRO A 417 -14.19 9.44 24.36
C PRO A 417 -15.49 8.65 24.50
N ASP A 418 -16.63 9.23 24.10
CA ASP A 418 -17.98 8.83 24.44
C ASP A 418 -18.26 7.34 24.17
N ILE A 419 -17.82 6.83 23.02
CA ILE A 419 -18.07 5.43 22.63
C ILE A 419 -17.30 4.44 23.52
N TYR A 420 -16.06 4.77 23.90
CA TYR A 420 -15.27 3.92 24.80
C TYR A 420 -15.83 3.94 26.21
N LEU A 421 -16.25 5.11 26.70
CA LEU A 421 -16.89 5.25 28.01
C LEU A 421 -18.21 4.45 28.08
N LEU A 422 -19.01 4.47 27.00
CA LEU A 422 -20.23 3.67 26.91
C LEU A 422 -19.93 2.17 26.98
N VAL A 423 -18.92 1.68 26.24
CA VAL A 423 -18.55 0.26 26.27
C VAL A 423 -17.99 -0.14 27.64
N ALA A 424 -17.07 0.63 28.23
CA ALA A 424 -16.55 0.35 29.57
C ALA A 424 -17.66 0.28 30.63
N LYS A 425 -18.65 1.19 30.54
CA LYS A 425 -19.84 1.18 31.39
C LYS A 425 -20.66 -0.11 31.22
N ASP A 426 -20.92 -0.55 29.99
CA ASP A 426 -21.63 -1.81 29.72
C ASP A 426 -20.88 -3.02 30.30
N LEU A 427 -19.54 -3.01 30.19
CA LEU A 427 -18.68 -4.05 30.75
C LEU A 427 -18.55 -3.95 32.28
N GLY A 428 -18.98 -2.84 32.90
CA GLY A 428 -18.77 -2.58 34.31
C GLY A 428 -17.29 -2.52 34.70
N ALA A 429 -16.44 -2.05 33.76
CA ALA A 429 -15.00 -1.92 33.92
C ALA A 429 -14.62 -0.47 34.20
N LYS A 430 -13.60 -0.26 35.03
CA LYS A 430 -13.00 1.06 35.26
C LYS A 430 -12.16 1.46 34.06
N GLU A 431 -12.22 2.73 33.68
CA GLU A 431 -11.55 3.27 32.51
C GLU A 431 -10.03 3.02 32.55
N GLY A 432 -9.39 3.28 33.70
CA GLY A 432 -7.96 3.05 33.89
C GLY A 432 -7.53 1.57 33.84
N ASN A 433 -8.49 0.63 33.91
CA ASN A 433 -8.27 -0.81 33.83
C ASN A 433 -8.70 -1.38 32.45
N CYS A 434 -8.98 -0.51 31.48
CA CYS A 434 -9.33 -0.90 30.12
C CYS A 434 -8.11 -0.76 29.18
N LEU A 435 -7.99 -1.72 28.25
CA LEU A 435 -7.08 -1.64 27.11
C LEU A 435 -7.90 -1.45 25.83
N VAL A 436 -7.66 -0.35 25.13
CA VAL A 436 -8.29 -0.02 23.85
C VAL A 436 -7.39 -0.42 22.70
N PHE A 437 -7.92 -1.13 21.71
CA PHE A 437 -7.25 -1.47 20.46
C PHE A 437 -7.83 -0.65 19.31
N GLU A 438 -6.94 -0.01 18.55
CA GLU A 438 -7.30 0.91 17.47
C GLU A 438 -6.25 0.96 16.36
N ASP A 439 -6.70 1.19 15.13
CA ASP A 439 -5.83 1.24 13.96
C ASP A 439 -5.66 2.66 13.39
N VAL A 440 -6.40 3.67 13.89
CA VAL A 440 -6.29 5.08 13.45
C VAL A 440 -6.07 6.07 14.59
N PRO A 441 -5.39 7.22 14.35
CA PRO A 441 -5.15 8.25 15.36
C PRO A 441 -6.39 8.77 16.08
N ALA A 442 -7.49 9.04 15.35
CA ALA A 442 -8.73 9.51 15.97
C ALA A 442 -9.25 8.57 17.06
N GLY A 443 -9.15 7.26 16.85
CA GLY A 443 -9.55 6.25 17.82
C GLY A 443 -8.62 6.16 19.03
N LEU A 444 -7.31 6.21 18.80
CA LEU A 444 -6.32 6.24 19.89
C LEU A 444 -6.50 7.49 20.77
N MET A 445 -6.76 8.64 20.15
CA MET A 445 -7.07 9.88 20.89
C MET A 445 -8.35 9.74 21.72
N ALA A 446 -9.39 9.08 21.21
CA ALA A 446 -10.61 8.81 21.96
C ALA A 446 -10.36 7.88 23.16
N GLY A 447 -9.58 6.80 22.99
CA GLY A 447 -9.20 5.91 24.09
C GLY A 447 -8.40 6.62 25.18
N ASN A 448 -7.41 7.43 24.78
CA ASN A 448 -6.62 8.24 25.72
C ASN A 448 -7.48 9.28 26.45
N SER A 449 -8.38 9.95 25.74
CA SER A 449 -9.31 10.94 26.31
C SER A 449 -10.31 10.31 27.28
N ALA A 450 -10.60 9.01 27.10
CA ALA A 450 -11.41 8.24 28.04
C ALA A 450 -10.61 7.80 29.30
N GLY A 451 -9.31 8.10 29.38
CA GLY A 451 -8.44 7.68 30.48
C GLY A 451 -8.05 6.20 30.42
N MET A 452 -8.16 5.57 29.25
CA MET A 452 -7.84 4.16 29.03
C MET A 452 -6.42 3.99 28.50
N THR A 453 -5.87 2.80 28.68
CA THR A 453 -4.61 2.45 28.03
C THR A 453 -4.86 2.07 26.58
N THR A 454 -4.04 2.54 25.64
CA THR A 454 -4.24 2.30 24.20
C THR A 454 -3.14 1.41 23.61
N CYS A 455 -3.55 0.55 22.68
CA CYS A 455 -2.73 -0.31 21.85
C CYS A 455 -3.04 -0.01 20.39
N ALA A 456 -2.04 0.45 19.64
CA ALA A 456 -2.17 0.64 18.21
C ALA A 456 -2.02 -0.69 17.49
N VAL A 457 -2.96 -0.99 16.61
CA VAL A 457 -2.93 -2.14 15.71
C VAL A 457 -2.34 -1.72 14.37
N ALA A 458 -1.40 -2.53 13.87
CA ALA A 458 -0.86 -2.34 12.54
C ALA A 458 -1.91 -2.71 11.49
N ASP A 459 -2.16 -1.79 10.57
CA ASP A 459 -3.05 -1.97 9.43
C ASP A 459 -2.41 -1.33 8.20
N ALA A 460 -2.55 -1.98 7.04
CA ALA A 460 -1.94 -1.53 5.79
C ALA A 460 -2.51 -0.18 5.33
N PHE A 461 -3.82 0.04 5.51
CA PHE A 461 -4.52 1.28 5.15
C PHE A 461 -3.99 2.48 5.95
N SER A 462 -3.75 2.30 7.24
CA SER A 462 -3.27 3.35 8.15
C SER A 462 -1.75 3.32 8.38
N SER A 463 -0.99 2.61 7.53
CA SER A 463 0.47 2.49 7.64
C SER A 463 1.19 3.84 7.56
N HIS A 464 0.70 4.75 6.72
CA HIS A 464 1.21 6.13 6.60
C HIS A 464 1.06 6.96 7.90
N MET A 465 0.22 6.50 8.84
CA MET A 465 -0.02 7.14 10.13
C MET A 465 0.77 6.47 11.28
N GLU A 466 1.64 5.50 11.01
CA GLU A 466 2.30 4.70 12.05
C GLU A 466 3.01 5.55 13.11
N LYS A 467 3.73 6.60 12.69
CA LYS A 467 4.45 7.48 13.62
C LYS A 467 3.50 8.12 14.64
N GLU A 468 2.41 8.69 14.16
CA GLU A 468 1.38 9.33 14.99
C GLU A 468 0.71 8.32 15.92
N LYS A 469 0.38 7.13 15.41
CA LYS A 469 -0.19 6.05 16.22
C LYS A 469 0.74 5.62 17.35
N ARG A 470 2.04 5.48 17.08
CA ARG A 470 3.05 5.13 18.09
C ARG A 470 3.24 6.22 19.15
N GLU A 471 3.07 7.49 18.77
CA GLU A 471 3.13 8.61 19.72
C GLU A 471 1.88 8.66 20.61
N LEU A 472 0.73 8.25 20.07
CA LEU A 472 -0.55 8.22 20.79
C LEU A 472 -0.75 6.95 21.63
N SER A 473 -0.16 5.82 21.25
CA SER A 473 -0.44 4.53 21.88
C SER A 473 0.63 4.13 22.90
N LYS A 474 0.19 3.43 23.95
CA LYS A 474 1.12 2.82 24.92
C LYS A 474 1.77 1.55 24.36
N PHE A 475 0.97 0.75 23.65
CA PHE A 475 1.40 -0.51 23.03
C PHE A 475 1.24 -0.45 21.51
N TRP A 476 1.94 -1.36 20.83
CA TRP A 476 1.85 -1.56 19.39
C TRP A 476 1.81 -3.05 19.11
N VAL A 477 0.94 -3.48 18.21
CA VAL A 477 0.79 -4.89 17.83
C VAL A 477 0.67 -5.06 16.32
N ASN A 478 1.44 -6.00 15.77
CA ASN A 478 1.27 -6.43 14.37
C ASN A 478 0.45 -7.72 14.27
N ASP A 479 0.49 -8.50 15.35
CA ASP A 479 -0.15 -9.78 15.48
C ASP A 479 -0.56 -9.96 16.93
N TYR A 480 -1.83 -10.27 17.19
CA TYR A 480 -2.36 -10.35 18.55
C TYR A 480 -1.69 -11.42 19.41
N ARG A 481 -0.92 -12.35 18.84
CA ARG A 481 -0.07 -13.27 19.59
C ARG A 481 1.06 -12.57 20.34
N GLU A 482 1.44 -11.36 19.93
CA GLU A 482 2.43 -10.53 20.64
C GLU A 482 1.87 -10.00 21.99
N MET A 483 0.56 -10.11 22.22
CA MET A 483 -0.10 -9.64 23.44
C MET A 483 -0.19 -10.71 24.52
N MET A 484 0.01 -11.99 24.21
CA MET A 484 -0.06 -13.11 25.16
C MET A 484 1.32 -13.45 25.72
#